data_AF-A0A7S2HRV3-F1
#
_entry.id   AF-A0A7S2HRV3-F1
#
_cell.length_a   1.000
_cell.length_b   1.000
_cell.length_c   1.000
_cell.angle_alpha   90.00
_cell.angle_beta   90.00
_cell.angle_gamma   90.00
#
_symmetry.space_group_name_H-M   'P 1'
#
loop_
_entity.id
_entity.type
_entity.pdbx_description
1 polymer ?
#
loop_
_entity_poly.entity_id
_entity_poly.type
_entity_poly.pdbx_seq_one_letter_code
_entity_poly.pdbx_strand_id
1 'polypeptide(L)'
;MGFAAKLAAEVEDDADSGSGGGGGGPFKLPDGCEVALFISPGPREYIIIERICNEVGMGTLVLLLNARLEKMEKYASAEAEELFTKDFESIFHLAASPYQNVSPNCLVYHAYPNDWILARKPKVGPPKTIARQEGTFSEEDCRLAFENLEIGDVEKGVEDVLENVANWFK
;
A
#
# COMPACT_ATOMS: atom_id res chain seq x y z
N MET A 1 20.48 2.77 -20.97
CA MET A 1 19.96 1.79 -19.99
C MET A 1 19.43 2.53 -18.78
N GLY A 2 18.21 2.23 -18.35
CA GLY A 2 17.64 2.78 -17.11
C GLY A 2 18.21 2.10 -15.86
N PHE A 3 18.05 2.73 -14.70
CA PHE A 3 18.53 2.22 -13.40
C PHE A 3 17.95 0.84 -13.06
N ALA A 4 16.65 0.60 -13.34
CA ALA A 4 16.00 -0.69 -13.12
C ALA A 4 16.57 -1.82 -14.01
N ALA A 5 16.83 -1.53 -15.29
CA ALA A 5 17.45 -2.51 -16.20
C ALA A 5 18.89 -2.85 -15.79
N LYS A 6 19.62 -1.87 -15.23
CA LYS A 6 20.95 -2.12 -14.67
C LYS A 6 20.87 -3.00 -13.41
N LEU A 7 19.89 -2.74 -12.54
CA LEU A 7 19.63 -3.58 -11.37
C LEU A 7 19.22 -5.01 -11.74
N ALA A 8 18.42 -5.19 -12.78
CA ALA A 8 18.04 -6.51 -13.27
C ALA A 8 19.28 -7.29 -13.76
N ALA A 9 20.15 -6.65 -14.53
CA ALA A 9 21.41 -7.24 -14.96
C ALA A 9 22.34 -7.58 -13.77
N GLU A 10 22.42 -6.72 -12.75
CA GLU A 10 23.18 -7.00 -11.52
C GLU A 10 22.61 -8.21 -10.74
N VAL A 11 21.29 -8.37 -10.71
CA VAL A 11 20.62 -9.53 -10.08
C VAL A 11 20.86 -10.83 -10.86
N GLU A 12 21.00 -10.75 -12.19
CA GLU A 12 21.40 -11.88 -13.04
C GLU A 12 22.87 -12.25 -12.85
N ASP A 13 23.77 -11.26 -12.76
CA ASP A 13 25.21 -11.48 -12.54
C ASP A 13 25.52 -12.06 -11.13
N ASP A 14 24.74 -11.68 -10.10
CA ASP A 14 24.82 -12.28 -8.76
C ASP A 14 24.35 -13.75 -8.75
N ALA A 15 23.57 -14.19 -9.74
CA ALA A 15 23.17 -15.59 -9.86
C ALA A 15 24.26 -16.49 -10.49
N ASP A 16 25.20 -15.91 -11.25
CA ASP A 16 26.22 -16.64 -12.02
C ASP A 16 27.66 -16.51 -11.48
N SER A 17 27.93 -15.54 -10.59
CA SER A 17 29.27 -15.32 -10.02
C SER A 17 29.56 -16.19 -8.79
N GLY A 18 29.87 -17.46 -9.04
CA GLY A 18 30.40 -18.37 -8.04
C GLY A 18 31.76 -17.94 -7.48
N SER A 19 31.78 -17.18 -6.37
CA SER A 19 32.94 -17.17 -5.45
C SER A 19 32.59 -16.73 -4.03
N GLY A 20 32.60 -17.71 -3.11
CA GLY A 20 33.13 -17.57 -1.75
C GLY A 20 32.35 -16.73 -0.72
N GLY A 21 31.41 -17.36 -0.01
CA GLY A 21 31.10 -16.99 1.38
C GLY A 21 29.67 -16.54 1.66
N GLY A 22 28.72 -17.47 1.61
CA GLY A 22 27.31 -17.25 1.98
C GLY A 22 26.40 -17.82 0.91
N GLY A 23 25.93 -19.06 1.10
CA GLY A 23 25.10 -19.75 0.11
C GLY A 23 23.82 -18.98 -0.17
N GLY A 24 23.72 -18.39 -1.36
CA GLY A 24 22.55 -17.64 -1.80
C GLY A 24 22.50 -17.64 -3.31
N GLY A 25 22.03 -18.74 -3.90
CA GLY A 25 21.48 -18.66 -5.26
C GLY A 25 20.30 -17.70 -5.28
N PRO A 26 19.75 -17.37 -6.47
CA PRO A 26 18.57 -16.54 -6.56
C PRO A 26 17.47 -17.09 -5.65
N PHE A 27 16.86 -16.21 -4.85
CA PHE A 27 15.83 -16.60 -3.88
C PHE A 27 14.73 -17.39 -4.60
N LYS A 28 14.39 -18.56 -4.07
CA LYS A 28 13.32 -19.43 -4.56
C LYS A 28 12.33 -19.72 -3.46
N LEU A 29 11.06 -19.78 -3.83
CA LEU A 29 10.04 -20.28 -2.92
C LEU A 29 10.23 -21.78 -2.67
N PRO A 30 9.96 -22.28 -1.46
CA PRO A 30 9.96 -23.72 -1.20
C PRO A 30 8.97 -24.47 -2.08
N ASP A 31 9.29 -25.73 -2.42
CA ASP A 31 8.37 -26.60 -3.15
C ASP A 31 7.03 -26.73 -2.40
N GLY A 32 5.92 -26.59 -3.12
CA GLY A 32 4.57 -26.65 -2.54
C GLY A 32 4.15 -25.38 -1.78
N CYS A 33 4.86 -24.26 -1.95
CA CYS A 33 4.42 -22.98 -1.40
C CYS A 33 3.09 -22.52 -2.03
N GLU A 34 2.02 -22.55 -1.24
CA GLU A 34 0.70 -22.10 -1.69
C GLU A 34 0.54 -20.57 -1.59
N VAL A 35 1.23 -19.92 -0.64
CA VAL A 35 1.12 -18.48 -0.38
C VAL A 35 2.49 -17.88 -0.09
N ALA A 36 2.83 -16.79 -0.80
CA ALA A 36 4.04 -16.00 -0.59
C ALA A 36 3.69 -14.55 -0.22
N LEU A 37 4.28 -14.07 0.88
CA LEU A 37 4.07 -12.72 1.41
C LEU A 37 5.34 -11.88 1.24
N PHE A 38 5.24 -10.75 0.55
CA PHE A 38 6.33 -9.78 0.44
C PHE A 38 5.93 -8.48 1.12
N ILE A 39 6.71 -8.04 2.11
CA ILE A 39 6.40 -6.85 2.93
C ILE A 39 7.33 -5.72 2.53
N SER A 40 6.74 -4.61 2.09
CA SER A 40 7.44 -3.42 1.63
C SER A 40 8.59 -3.71 0.67
N PRO A 41 8.36 -4.47 -0.41
CA PRO A 41 9.40 -4.75 -1.39
C PRO A 41 9.97 -3.46 -1.97
N GLY A 42 11.29 -3.43 -2.11
CA GLY A 42 12.00 -2.37 -2.80
C GLY A 42 12.22 -2.69 -4.28
N PRO A 43 12.91 -1.79 -5.02
CA PRO A 43 13.13 -1.95 -6.45
C PRO A 43 13.81 -3.26 -6.86
N ARG A 44 14.75 -3.77 -6.05
CA ARG A 44 15.44 -5.05 -6.33
C ARG A 44 14.51 -6.24 -6.06
N GLU A 45 13.74 -6.18 -4.98
CA GLU A 45 12.80 -7.22 -4.62
C GLU A 45 11.69 -7.36 -5.65
N TYR A 46 11.24 -6.28 -6.29
CA TYR A 46 10.26 -6.36 -7.38
C TYR A 46 10.71 -7.20 -8.56
N ILE A 47 11.99 -7.12 -8.92
CA ILE A 47 12.58 -7.93 -10.00
C ILE A 47 12.54 -9.41 -9.62
N ILE A 48 12.88 -9.71 -8.37
CA ILE A 48 12.84 -11.09 -7.84
C ILE A 48 11.39 -11.60 -7.79
N ILE A 49 10.45 -10.77 -7.36
CA ILE A 49 9.02 -11.11 -7.29
C ILE A 49 8.45 -11.38 -8.68
N GLU A 50 8.76 -10.54 -9.68
CA GLU A 50 8.36 -10.78 -11.08
C GLU A 50 8.83 -12.16 -11.55
N ARG A 51 10.10 -12.48 -11.30
CA ARG A 51 10.66 -13.79 -11.64
C ARG A 51 9.94 -14.92 -10.91
N ILE A 52 9.65 -14.77 -9.62
CA ILE A 52 8.91 -15.76 -8.83
C ILE A 52 7.52 -15.97 -9.43
N CYS A 53 6.78 -14.91 -9.73
CA CYS A 53 5.48 -14.97 -10.38
C CYS A 53 5.54 -15.76 -11.69
N ASN A 54 6.59 -15.54 -12.50
CA ASN A 54 6.82 -16.28 -13.75
C ASN A 54 7.19 -17.76 -13.52
N GLU A 55 7.92 -18.09 -12.44
CA GLU A 55 8.36 -19.46 -12.12
C GLU A 55 7.22 -20.31 -11.52
N VAL A 56 6.42 -19.76 -10.60
CA VAL A 56 5.37 -20.51 -9.88
C VAL A 56 4.01 -20.48 -10.58
N GLY A 57 3.80 -19.51 -11.48
CA GLY A 57 2.54 -19.32 -12.20
C GLY A 57 1.33 -19.23 -11.27
N MET A 58 0.22 -19.87 -11.66
CA MET A 58 -1.05 -19.82 -10.94
C MET A 58 -1.12 -20.76 -9.71
N GLY A 59 -0.04 -21.48 -9.38
CA GLY A 59 0.00 -22.43 -8.27
C GLY A 59 0.22 -21.80 -6.89
N THR A 60 0.61 -20.52 -6.84
CA THR A 60 0.96 -19.81 -5.61
C THR A 60 0.30 -18.45 -5.57
N LEU A 61 -0.39 -18.14 -4.47
CA LEU A 61 -0.92 -16.80 -4.20
C LEU A 61 0.23 -15.89 -3.72
N VAL A 62 0.56 -14.88 -4.52
CA VAL A 62 1.54 -13.86 -4.12
C VAL A 62 0.80 -12.63 -3.58
N LEU A 63 1.17 -12.20 -2.37
CA LEU A 63 0.59 -11.03 -1.71
C LEU A 63 1.69 -9.99 -1.45
N LEU A 64 1.46 -8.78 -1.95
CA LEU A 64 2.34 -7.63 -1.73
C LEU A 64 1.72 -6.73 -0.66
N LEU A 65 2.40 -6.61 0.47
CA LEU A 65 1.96 -5.78 1.59
C LEU A 65 2.75 -4.48 1.60
N ASN A 66 2.06 -3.33 1.60
CA ASN A 66 2.70 -2.00 1.63
C ASN A 66 3.75 -1.81 0.52
N ALA A 67 3.37 -2.22 -0.71
CA ALA A 67 4.24 -2.25 -1.88
C ALA A 67 4.73 -0.84 -2.32
N ARG A 68 3.95 0.22 -2.14
CA ARG A 68 4.33 1.57 -2.62
C ARG A 68 4.64 1.60 -4.14
N LEU A 69 3.85 0.85 -4.92
CA LEU A 69 3.99 0.77 -6.38
C LEU A 69 3.91 2.15 -7.05
N GLU A 70 3.14 3.07 -6.47
CA GLU A 70 3.02 4.46 -6.92
C GLU A 70 4.31 5.27 -6.84
N LYS A 71 5.31 4.80 -6.09
CA LYS A 71 6.63 5.45 -5.98
C LYS A 71 7.66 4.85 -6.93
N MET A 72 7.30 3.81 -7.69
CA MET A 72 8.17 3.22 -8.68
C MET A 72 8.20 4.10 -9.92
N GLU A 73 9.32 4.78 -10.15
CA GLU A 73 9.49 5.63 -11.33
C GLU A 73 9.66 4.82 -12.62
N LYS A 74 10.25 3.61 -12.52
CA LYS A 74 10.54 2.72 -13.64
C LYS A 74 10.54 1.26 -13.19
N TYR A 75 9.87 0.42 -13.96
CA TYR A 75 9.97 -1.04 -13.84
C TYR A 75 11.15 -1.58 -14.66
N ALA A 76 11.51 -2.84 -14.44
CA ALA A 76 12.60 -3.49 -15.15
C ALA A 76 12.26 -3.76 -16.63
N SER A 77 10.99 -4.07 -16.90
CA SER A 77 10.44 -4.42 -18.21
C SER A 77 9.02 -3.84 -18.35
N ALA A 78 8.46 -3.86 -19.57
CA ALA A 78 7.07 -3.44 -19.79
C ALA A 78 6.09 -4.50 -19.23
N GLU A 79 6.52 -5.76 -19.24
CA GLU A 79 5.84 -6.91 -18.67
C GLU A 79 5.74 -6.78 -17.15
N ALA A 80 6.80 -6.34 -16.47
CA ALA A 80 6.78 -6.05 -15.04
C ALA A 80 5.80 -4.92 -14.69
N GLU A 81 5.79 -3.86 -15.50
CA GLU A 81 4.85 -2.75 -15.33
C GLU A 81 3.41 -3.25 -15.44
N GLU A 82 3.09 -4.05 -16.45
CA GLU A 82 1.77 -4.65 -16.62
C GLU A 82 1.40 -5.57 -15.45
N LEU A 83 2.32 -6.45 -15.03
CA LEU A 83 2.13 -7.35 -13.89
C LEU A 83 1.75 -6.58 -12.62
N PHE A 84 2.54 -5.57 -12.24
CA PHE A 84 2.33 -4.85 -10.98
C PHE A 84 1.19 -3.82 -11.04
N THR A 85 0.82 -3.32 -12.23
CA THR A 85 -0.23 -2.28 -12.35
C THR A 85 -1.60 -2.82 -12.75
N LYS A 86 -1.68 -3.99 -13.40
CA LYS A 86 -2.94 -4.58 -13.87
C LYS A 86 -3.24 -5.93 -13.24
N ASP A 87 -2.26 -6.82 -13.14
CA ASP A 87 -2.51 -8.21 -12.72
C ASP A 87 -2.57 -8.34 -11.19
N PHE A 88 -1.77 -7.53 -10.46
CA PHE A 88 -1.89 -7.42 -9.02
C PHE A 88 -3.14 -6.62 -8.63
N GLU A 89 -4.20 -7.33 -8.26
CA GLU A 89 -5.40 -6.71 -7.70
C GLU A 89 -5.09 -6.07 -6.33
N SER A 90 -5.34 -4.78 -6.21
CA SER A 90 -5.23 -4.06 -4.93
C SER A 90 -6.44 -4.37 -4.04
N ILE A 91 -6.33 -5.43 -3.22
CA ILE A 91 -7.42 -5.88 -2.35
C ILE A 91 -7.65 -4.95 -1.16
N PHE A 92 -6.58 -4.41 -0.57
CA PHE A 92 -6.66 -3.58 0.64
C PHE A 92 -5.79 -2.33 0.52
N HIS A 93 -6.42 -1.17 0.67
CA HIS A 93 -5.75 0.13 0.76
C HIS A 93 -6.17 0.78 2.08
N LEU A 94 -5.23 1.31 2.85
CA LEU A 94 -5.52 2.14 4.03
C LEU A 94 -4.43 3.20 4.13
N ALA A 95 -4.79 4.45 3.93
CA ALA A 95 -3.88 5.58 4.02
C ALA A 95 -4.57 6.78 4.67
N ALA A 96 -3.77 7.75 5.09
CA ALA A 96 -4.28 9.10 5.30
C ALA A 96 -4.85 9.62 3.96
N SER A 97 -5.97 10.35 4.01
CA SER A 97 -6.47 11.07 2.82
C SER A 97 -5.33 11.91 2.24
N PRO A 98 -5.08 11.88 0.93
CA PRO A 98 -4.08 12.77 0.32
C PRO A 98 -4.48 14.26 0.47
N TYR A 99 -5.76 14.53 0.73
CA TYR A 99 -6.36 15.86 0.84
C TYR A 99 -6.53 16.31 2.29
N GLN A 100 -5.48 16.18 3.11
CA GLN A 100 -5.51 16.59 4.53
C GLN A 100 -5.78 18.10 4.73
N ASN A 101 -5.55 18.92 3.70
CA ASN A 101 -5.84 20.35 3.68
C ASN A 101 -7.35 20.67 3.74
N VAL A 102 -8.19 19.85 3.10
CA VAL A 102 -9.64 20.04 3.02
C VAL A 102 -10.44 19.00 3.82
N SER A 103 -9.80 17.88 4.16
CA SER A 103 -10.37 16.78 4.96
C SER A 103 -9.39 16.35 6.06
N PRO A 104 -9.11 17.22 7.04
CA PRO A 104 -8.09 16.96 8.06
C PRO A 104 -8.46 15.76 8.93
N ASN A 105 -7.46 14.94 9.26
CA ASN A 105 -7.61 13.72 10.04
C ASN A 105 -8.51 12.66 9.39
N CYS A 106 -8.71 12.72 8.08
CA CYS A 106 -9.42 11.68 7.35
C CYS A 106 -8.46 10.58 6.84
N LEU A 107 -9.00 9.37 6.79
CA LEU A 107 -8.41 8.18 6.19
C LEU A 107 -9.20 7.84 4.92
N VAL A 108 -8.50 7.35 3.90
CA VAL A 108 -9.11 6.73 2.74
C VAL A 108 -8.71 5.27 2.74
N TYR A 109 -9.70 4.38 2.61
CA TYR A 109 -9.45 2.95 2.55
C TYR A 109 -10.36 2.24 1.57
N HIS A 110 -9.86 1.14 1.00
CA HIS A 110 -10.63 0.27 0.13
C HIS A 110 -11.30 -0.81 0.98
N ALA A 111 -12.64 -0.82 0.99
CA ALA A 111 -13.48 -1.83 1.60
C ALA A 111 -13.92 -2.83 0.53
N TYR A 112 -13.42 -4.06 0.66
CA TYR A 112 -13.80 -5.16 -0.19
C TYR A 112 -15.33 -5.38 -0.21
N PRO A 113 -15.95 -5.66 -1.37
CA PRO A 113 -15.30 -5.89 -2.66
C PRO A 113 -14.92 -4.65 -3.47
N ASN A 114 -15.66 -3.53 -3.39
CA ASN A 114 -15.53 -2.45 -4.39
C ASN A 114 -15.58 -1.02 -3.84
N ASP A 115 -15.74 -0.83 -2.53
CA ASP A 115 -16.08 0.49 -1.99
C ASP A 115 -14.85 1.22 -1.49
N TRP A 116 -14.57 2.40 -2.00
CA TRP A 116 -13.69 3.35 -1.35
C TRP A 116 -14.44 4.07 -0.24
N ILE A 117 -13.82 4.10 0.95
CA ILE A 117 -14.38 4.73 2.13
C ILE A 117 -13.48 5.88 2.58
N LEU A 118 -14.08 7.06 2.75
CA LEU A 118 -13.50 8.18 3.46
C LEU A 118 -14.01 8.15 4.90
N ALA A 119 -13.10 8.07 5.87
CA ALA A 119 -13.45 8.01 7.29
C ALA A 119 -12.66 9.00 8.12
N ARG A 120 -13.31 9.68 9.06
CA ARG A 120 -12.63 10.52 10.06
C ARG A 120 -11.93 9.61 11.06
N LYS A 121 -10.65 9.86 11.32
CA LYS A 121 -9.89 9.21 12.39
C LYS A 121 -10.09 9.98 13.70
N PRO A 122 -10.83 9.44 14.69
CA PRO A 122 -10.92 10.07 16.00
C PRO A 122 -9.60 9.92 16.77
N LYS A 123 -9.43 10.70 17.85
CA LYS A 123 -8.29 10.54 18.78
C LYS A 123 -8.30 9.15 19.45
N VAL A 124 -9.48 8.62 19.78
CA VAL A 124 -9.70 7.29 20.38
C VAL A 124 -10.91 6.63 19.75
N GLY A 125 -10.81 5.35 19.39
CA GLY A 125 -11.90 4.55 18.81
C GLY A 125 -11.72 4.27 17.31
N PRO A 126 -12.68 3.55 16.70
CA PRO A 126 -12.61 3.20 15.29
C PRO A 126 -12.85 4.42 14.39
N PRO A 127 -12.28 4.44 13.17
CA PRO A 127 -12.62 5.45 12.17
C PRO A 127 -14.11 5.50 11.87
N LYS A 128 -14.66 6.70 11.69
CA LYS A 128 -16.07 6.90 11.35
C LYS A 128 -16.22 7.22 9.88
N THR A 129 -16.93 6.35 9.16
CA THR A 129 -17.24 6.57 7.75
C THR A 129 -18.02 7.85 7.55
N ILE A 130 -17.53 8.69 6.65
CA ILE A 130 -18.14 9.96 6.23
C ILE A 130 -18.76 9.79 4.85
N ALA A 131 -18.07 9.09 3.95
CA ALA A 131 -18.53 8.83 2.59
C ALA A 131 -18.07 7.48 2.07
N ARG A 132 -18.80 6.96 1.08
CA ARG A 132 -18.56 5.70 0.38
C ARG A 132 -18.86 5.86 -1.10
N GLN A 133 -17.99 5.35 -1.97
CA GLN A 133 -18.22 5.34 -3.43
C GLN A 133 -17.38 4.25 -4.12
N GLU A 134 -17.70 3.91 -5.37
CA GLU A 134 -17.03 2.82 -6.13
C GLU A 134 -15.61 3.18 -6.62
N GLY A 135 -15.27 4.46 -6.69
CA GLY A 135 -13.96 4.96 -7.15
C GLY A 135 -13.18 5.69 -6.05
N THR A 136 -11.89 5.92 -6.26
CA THR A 136 -11.12 6.76 -5.33
C THR A 136 -11.74 8.16 -5.19
N PHE A 137 -11.54 8.82 -4.05
CA PHE A 137 -12.08 10.15 -3.80
C PHE A 137 -11.25 11.21 -4.51
N SER A 138 -11.92 12.20 -5.12
CA SER A 138 -11.28 13.46 -5.51
C SER A 138 -11.16 14.42 -4.33
N GLU A 139 -10.40 15.51 -4.52
CA GLU A 139 -10.29 16.58 -3.51
C GLU A 139 -11.65 17.18 -3.16
N GLU A 140 -12.49 17.40 -4.19
CA GLU A 140 -13.81 17.98 -4.03
C GLU A 140 -14.77 17.03 -3.30
N ASP A 141 -14.73 15.72 -3.62
CA ASP A 141 -15.53 14.73 -2.90
C ASP A 141 -15.16 14.69 -1.41
N CYS A 142 -13.86 14.75 -1.11
CA CYS A 142 -13.37 14.77 0.26
C CYS A 142 -13.83 16.02 1.02
N ARG A 143 -13.77 17.19 0.37
CA ARG A 143 -14.21 18.46 0.93
C ARG A 143 -15.70 18.44 1.24
N LEU A 144 -16.53 18.05 0.27
CA LEU A 144 -17.99 18.00 0.44
C LEU A 144 -18.41 16.97 1.49
N ALA A 145 -17.80 15.79 1.50
CA ALA A 145 -18.07 14.79 2.52
C ALA A 145 -17.73 15.31 3.92
N PHE A 146 -16.59 15.99 4.07
CA PHE A 146 -16.14 16.54 5.34
C PHE A 146 -16.98 17.73 5.82
N GLU A 147 -17.37 18.65 4.93
CA GLU A 147 -18.24 19.80 5.25
C GLU A 147 -19.65 19.36 5.69
N ASN A 148 -20.17 18.28 5.09
CA ASN A 148 -21.47 17.71 5.44
C ASN A 148 -21.44 16.81 6.69
N LEU A 149 -20.28 16.69 7.36
CA LEU A 149 -20.16 15.92 8.58
C LEU A 149 -20.89 16.63 9.72
N GLU A 150 -22.08 16.16 10.06
CA GLU A 150 -22.77 16.56 11.30
C GLU A 150 -22.04 15.95 12.51
N ILE A 151 -21.11 16.71 13.10
CA ILE A 151 -20.49 16.33 14.37
C ILE A 151 -21.54 16.48 15.47
N GLY A 152 -22.05 15.37 15.98
CA GLY A 152 -22.97 15.36 17.12
C GLY A 152 -22.36 16.00 18.37
N ASP A 153 -23.17 16.68 19.18
CA ASP A 153 -22.74 17.48 20.34
C ASP A 153 -21.92 16.71 21.37
N VAL A 154 -22.15 15.39 21.49
CA VAL A 154 -21.38 14.50 22.39
C VAL A 154 -19.92 14.36 21.92
N GLU A 155 -19.68 14.39 20.61
CA GLU A 155 -18.35 14.20 20.03
C GLU A 155 -17.50 15.46 20.18
N LYS A 156 -18.11 16.64 20.02
CA LYS A 156 -17.46 17.92 20.36
C LYS A 156 -17.08 17.94 21.84
N GLY A 157 -17.99 17.54 22.73
CA GLY A 157 -17.74 17.51 24.17
C GLY A 157 -16.59 16.58 24.58
N VAL A 158 -16.46 15.41 23.96
CA VAL A 158 -15.34 14.50 24.25
C VAL A 158 -14.02 15.01 23.66
N GLU A 159 -14.04 15.61 22.46
CA GLU A 159 -12.85 16.22 21.86
C GLU A 159 -12.33 17.42 22.68
N ASP A 160 -13.23 18.29 23.15
CA ASP A 160 -12.90 19.47 23.97
C ASP A 160 -12.37 19.11 25.36
N VAL A 161 -12.96 18.11 26.03
CA VAL A 161 -12.47 17.64 27.34
C VAL A 161 -11.07 17.07 27.20
N LEU A 162 -10.78 16.32 26.14
CA LEU A 162 -9.45 15.77 25.91
C LEU A 162 -8.40 16.84 25.58
N GLU A 163 -8.75 17.92 24.87
CA GLU A 163 -7.83 19.04 24.65
C GLU A 163 -7.49 19.79 25.93
N ASN A 164 -8.49 19.96 26.80
CA ASN A 164 -8.27 20.58 28.11
C ASN A 164 -7.38 19.71 29.02
N VAL A 165 -7.55 18.39 29.02
CA VAL A 165 -6.70 17.48 29.81
C VAL A 165 -5.28 17.42 29.22
N ALA A 166 -5.12 17.34 27.91
CA ALA A 166 -3.80 17.30 27.27
C ALA A 166 -2.97 18.57 27.49
N ASN A 167 -3.62 19.73 27.61
CA ASN A 167 -2.96 21.00 27.94
C ASN A 167 -2.59 21.13 29.44
N TRP A 168 -3.16 20.30 30.31
CA TRP A 168 -2.83 20.27 31.73
C TRP A 168 -1.57 19.44 32.05
N PHE A 169 -1.15 18.60 31.10
CA PHE A 169 0.07 17.78 31.19
C PHE A 169 1.26 18.35 30.39
N LYS A 170 1.14 19.57 29.85
CA LYS A 170 2.27 20.36 29.31
C LYS A 170 2.73 21.37 30.35
#